data_AF-A0A6S7L9C6-F1
#
_entry.id   AF-A0A6S7L9C6-F1
#
_cell.length_a   1.000
_cell.length_b   1.000
_cell.length_c   1.000
_cell.angle_alpha   90.00
_cell.angle_beta   90.00
_cell.angle_gamma   90.00
#
_symmetry.space_group_name_H-M   'P 1'
#
loop_
_entity.id
_entity.type
_entity.pdbx_description
1 polymer ?
#
loop_
_entity_poly.entity_id
_entity_poly.type
_entity_poly.pdbx_seq_one_letter_code
_entity_poly.pdbx_strand_id
1 'polypeptide(L)'
;MEKYPRASKLLVSEFKLSREAGSKVSELWLTKTMKSKIQMCYGEAAETFKGSHNWFWRFKKRHGIVLRRRTNKKKDYADDEVNMQWAKQTLVPGIGYDKDGKLVFVDNVGFQQRKTFHDQACRNEINASVYMLPENQTDKIQPVDVECGKMMKVKIEAEMERWLQEGQNLKNDMTNSQTETEGSL
;
A
#
# COMPACT_ATOMS: atom_id res chain seq x y z
N MET A 1 35.12 1.89 -1.33
CA MET A 1 35.21 0.98 -2.49
C MET A 1 33.93 0.15 -2.58
N GLU A 2 33.42 -0.16 -3.78
CA GLU A 2 32.19 -0.94 -3.96
C GLU A 2 32.47 -2.45 -3.86
N LYS A 3 31.77 -3.16 -2.96
CA LYS A 3 32.05 -4.57 -2.62
C LYS A 3 31.72 -5.54 -3.77
N TYR A 4 30.71 -5.25 -4.59
CA TYR A 4 30.24 -6.13 -5.67
C TYR A 4 30.13 -5.35 -6.99
N PRO A 5 31.25 -4.96 -7.62
CA PRO A 5 31.24 -4.05 -8.77
C PRO A 5 30.55 -4.65 -10.01
N ARG A 6 30.68 -5.96 -10.27
CA ARG A 6 30.04 -6.60 -11.43
C ARG A 6 28.51 -6.65 -11.27
N ALA A 7 28.04 -7.05 -10.09
CA ALA A 7 26.62 -7.07 -9.76
C ALA A 7 26.01 -5.66 -9.80
N SER A 8 26.75 -4.66 -9.30
CA SER A 8 26.31 -3.26 -9.31
C SER A 8 26.12 -2.72 -10.72
N LYS A 9 27.04 -3.01 -11.64
CA LYS A 9 26.91 -2.64 -13.07
C LYS A 9 25.65 -3.28 -13.70
N LEU A 10 25.42 -4.56 -13.46
CA LEU A 10 24.23 -5.26 -13.96
C LEU A 10 22.93 -4.65 -13.41
N LEU A 11 22.89 -4.33 -12.12
CA LEU A 11 21.73 -3.69 -11.49
C LEU A 11 21.44 -2.31 -12.09
N VAL A 12 22.47 -1.50 -12.33
CA VAL A 12 22.30 -0.17 -12.94
C VAL A 12 21.79 -0.28 -14.38
N SER A 13 22.27 -1.25 -15.17
CA SER A 13 21.76 -1.49 -16.52
C SER A 13 20.29 -1.91 -16.50
N GLU A 14 19.92 -2.85 -15.62
CA GLU A 14 18.52 -3.29 -15.49
C GLU A 14 17.62 -2.17 -14.98
N PHE A 15 18.12 -1.34 -14.07
CA PHE A 15 17.41 -0.15 -13.63
C PHE A 15 17.09 0.80 -14.80
N LYS A 16 18.05 1.07 -15.68
CA LYS A 16 17.83 1.94 -16.85
C LYS A 16 16.80 1.36 -17.80
N LEU A 17 16.89 0.07 -18.10
CA LEU A 17 15.90 -0.63 -18.93
C LEU A 17 14.50 -0.59 -18.31
N SER A 18 14.39 -0.81 -17.00
CA SER A 18 13.11 -0.67 -16.28
C SER A 18 12.58 0.76 -16.33
N ARG A 19 13.46 1.78 -16.36
CA ARG A 19 13.03 3.18 -16.49
C ARG A 19 12.53 3.53 -17.89
N GLU A 20 13.19 3.02 -18.91
CA GLU A 20 12.80 3.20 -20.31
C GLU A 20 11.46 2.52 -20.60
N ALA A 21 11.25 1.32 -20.05
CA ALA A 21 9.98 0.58 -20.11
C ALA A 21 8.87 1.20 -19.24
N GLY A 22 9.10 2.37 -18.65
CA GLY A 22 8.17 3.04 -17.74
C GLY A 22 8.14 2.45 -16.34
N SER A 23 8.49 1.17 -16.14
CA SER A 23 8.32 0.36 -14.92
C SER A 23 8.76 1.03 -13.61
N LYS A 24 7.94 0.81 -12.57
CA LYS A 24 8.20 1.28 -11.21
C LYS A 24 9.45 0.57 -10.65
N VAL A 25 10.29 1.31 -9.93
CA VAL A 25 11.43 0.75 -9.20
C VAL A 25 11.40 1.21 -7.75
N SER A 26 11.33 0.25 -6.81
CA SER A 26 11.31 0.48 -5.36
C SER A 26 12.67 0.17 -4.71
N GLU A 27 12.83 0.56 -3.44
CA GLU A 27 13.98 0.15 -2.61
C GLU A 27 14.08 -1.37 -2.52
N LEU A 28 12.94 -2.05 -2.32
CA LEU A 28 12.87 -3.51 -2.26
C LEU A 28 13.27 -4.18 -3.58
N TRP A 29 12.84 -3.61 -4.72
CA TRP A 29 13.27 -4.11 -6.02
C TRP A 29 14.79 -3.99 -6.17
N LEU A 30 15.37 -2.84 -5.80
CA LEU A 30 16.82 -2.63 -5.88
C LEU A 30 17.60 -3.60 -4.99
N THR A 31 17.16 -3.84 -3.76
CA THR A 31 17.84 -4.79 -2.85
C THR A 31 17.71 -6.23 -3.31
N LYS A 32 16.52 -6.68 -3.77
CA LYS A 32 16.30 -8.05 -4.27
C LYS A 32 17.04 -8.30 -5.58
N THR A 33 16.95 -7.38 -6.54
CA THR A 33 17.69 -7.48 -7.81
C THR A 33 19.19 -7.46 -7.54
N MET A 34 19.69 -6.66 -6.59
CA MET A 34 21.09 -6.72 -6.17
C MET A 34 21.48 -8.11 -5.65
N LYS A 35 20.70 -8.70 -4.73
CA LYS A 35 21.00 -10.04 -4.20
C LYS A 35 21.06 -11.08 -5.32
N SER A 36 20.12 -11.04 -6.27
CA SER A 36 20.12 -11.90 -7.45
C SER A 36 21.37 -11.70 -8.32
N LYS A 37 21.78 -10.45 -8.61
CA LYS A 37 23.01 -10.19 -9.38
C LYS A 37 24.27 -10.62 -8.63
N ILE A 38 24.29 -10.51 -7.30
CA ILE A 38 25.39 -11.03 -6.49
C ILE A 38 25.43 -12.55 -6.61
N GLN A 39 24.30 -13.25 -6.49
CA GLN A 39 24.23 -14.71 -6.67
C GLN A 39 24.78 -15.13 -8.03
N MET A 40 24.38 -14.45 -9.10
CA MET A 40 24.85 -14.74 -10.45
C MET A 40 26.35 -14.50 -10.64
N CYS A 41 26.91 -13.46 -10.01
CA CYS A 41 28.31 -13.06 -10.23
C CYS A 41 29.30 -13.66 -9.24
N TYR A 42 28.84 -14.00 -8.04
CA TYR A 42 29.67 -14.31 -6.86
C TYR A 42 29.13 -15.48 -6.03
N GLY A 43 28.07 -16.17 -6.49
CA GLY A 43 27.50 -17.34 -5.83
C GLY A 43 27.01 -17.05 -4.41
N GLU A 44 27.38 -17.91 -3.47
CA GLU A 44 26.94 -17.91 -2.07
C GLU A 44 27.22 -16.60 -1.31
N ALA A 45 28.09 -15.73 -1.84
CA ALA A 45 28.29 -14.39 -1.30
C ALA A 45 27.00 -13.58 -1.19
N ALA A 46 25.96 -13.93 -1.97
CA ALA A 46 24.63 -13.33 -1.89
C ALA A 46 23.97 -13.51 -0.52
N GLU A 47 24.20 -14.62 0.18
CA GLU A 47 23.57 -14.86 1.49
C GLU A 47 24.09 -13.91 2.58
N THR A 48 25.30 -13.40 2.40
CA THR A 48 25.88 -12.39 3.30
C THR A 48 25.43 -10.96 2.99
N PHE A 49 24.73 -10.75 1.86
CA PHE A 49 24.30 -9.43 1.44
C PHE A 49 23.10 -8.95 2.26
N LYS A 50 23.34 -7.95 3.11
CA LYS A 50 22.28 -7.22 3.81
C LYS A 50 21.96 -5.97 3.00
N GLY A 51 20.84 -6.01 2.27
CA GLY A 51 20.24 -4.87 1.56
C GLY A 51 19.70 -3.80 2.51
N SER A 52 20.52 -3.35 3.46
CA SER A 52 20.17 -2.37 4.49
C SER A 52 19.84 -1.00 3.89
N HIS A 53 19.08 -0.20 4.63
CA HIS A 53 18.75 1.18 4.25
C HIS A 53 20.00 2.02 3.94
N ASN A 54 21.05 1.87 4.75
CA ASN A 54 22.33 2.56 4.55
C ASN A 54 23.04 2.12 3.25
N TRP A 55 22.98 0.82 2.91
CA TRP A 55 23.50 0.33 1.64
C TRP A 55 22.73 0.96 0.48
N PHE A 56 21.40 0.95 0.54
CA PHE A 56 20.52 1.48 -0.50
C PHE A 56 20.77 2.97 -0.73
N TRP A 57 20.82 3.77 0.33
CA TRP A 57 21.07 5.21 0.24
C TRP A 57 22.43 5.51 -0.42
N ARG A 58 23.48 4.81 0.01
CA ARG A 58 24.83 4.93 -0.58
C ARG A 58 24.86 4.48 -2.03
N PHE A 59 24.16 3.41 -2.37
CA PHE A 59 24.06 2.89 -3.73
C PHE A 59 23.39 3.92 -4.66
N LYS A 60 22.24 4.48 -4.24
CA LYS A 60 21.57 5.54 -5.00
C LYS A 60 22.46 6.74 -5.23
N LYS A 61 23.11 7.23 -4.17
CA LYS A 61 23.99 8.40 -4.24
C LYS A 61 25.17 8.15 -5.19
N ARG A 62 25.77 6.96 -5.13
CA ARG A 62 26.91 6.58 -5.98
C ARG A 62 26.53 6.54 -7.46
N HIS A 63 25.36 5.99 -7.79
CA HIS A 63 24.94 5.73 -9.18
C HIS A 63 23.95 6.78 -9.73
N GLY A 64 23.75 7.89 -9.03
CA GLY A 64 22.84 8.96 -9.46
C GLY A 64 21.38 8.54 -9.59
N ILE A 65 20.94 7.54 -8.81
CA ILE A 65 19.59 6.99 -8.92
C ILE A 65 18.60 7.83 -8.12
N VAL A 66 17.65 8.45 -8.83
CA VAL A 66 16.53 9.20 -8.24
C VAL A 66 15.25 8.40 -8.41
N LEU A 67 14.63 7.94 -7.31
CA LEU A 67 13.34 7.27 -7.36
C LEU A 67 12.22 8.27 -7.63
N ARG A 68 11.28 7.94 -8.53
CA ARG A 68 10.08 8.76 -8.75
C ARG A 68 9.26 8.78 -7.45
N ARG A 69 8.79 9.96 -7.03
CA ARG A 69 7.87 10.08 -5.89
C ARG A 69 6.57 9.37 -6.23
N ARG A 70 5.98 8.73 -5.21
CA ARG A 70 4.60 8.24 -5.26
C ARG A 70 3.68 9.46 -5.23
N THR A 71 3.08 9.80 -6.37
CA THR A 71 1.86 10.60 -6.39
C THR A 71 0.71 9.61 -6.32
N ASN A 72 0.12 9.45 -5.13
CA ASN A 72 -1.24 8.92 -5.09
C ASN A 72 -2.11 9.99 -5.77
N LYS A 73 -2.46 9.80 -7.06
CA LYS A 73 -3.80 10.25 -7.44
C LYS A 73 -4.71 9.44 -6.51
N LYS A 74 -5.36 10.09 -5.54
CA LYS A 74 -6.44 9.44 -4.80
C LYS A 74 -7.38 8.93 -5.88
N LYS A 75 -7.45 7.62 -6.07
CA LYS A 75 -8.56 7.05 -6.85
C LYS A 75 -9.83 7.40 -6.06
N ASP A 76 -10.86 7.82 -6.78
CA ASP A 76 -12.19 8.21 -6.30
C ASP A 76 -12.97 7.07 -5.61
N TYR A 77 -12.30 6.07 -5.04
CA TYR A 77 -12.95 5.01 -4.25
C TYR A 77 -13.65 5.54 -3.00
N ALA A 78 -13.48 6.82 -2.67
CA ALA A 78 -14.21 7.51 -1.63
C ALA A 78 -15.29 8.46 -2.19
N ASP A 79 -15.81 8.19 -3.38
CA ASP A 79 -17.04 8.84 -3.83
C ASP A 79 -18.18 8.51 -2.85
N ASP A 80 -18.96 9.52 -2.52
CA ASP A 80 -20.06 9.44 -1.56
C ASP A 80 -21.06 8.36 -1.99
N GLU A 81 -21.28 8.19 -3.30
CA GLU A 81 -22.20 7.19 -3.85
C GLU A 81 -21.69 5.75 -3.65
N VAL A 82 -20.43 5.48 -3.99
CA VAL A 82 -19.81 4.15 -3.84
C VAL A 82 -19.78 3.74 -2.37
N ASN A 83 -19.41 4.66 -1.48
CA ASN A 83 -19.41 4.40 -0.05
C ASN A 83 -20.81 4.16 0.52
N MET A 84 -21.82 4.89 0.03
CA MET A 84 -23.20 4.67 0.45
C MET A 84 -23.71 3.31 -0.01
N GLN A 85 -23.38 2.89 -1.23
CA GLN A 85 -23.72 1.55 -1.71
C GLN A 85 -23.07 0.47 -0.85
N TRP A 86 -21.79 0.63 -0.51
CA TRP A 86 -21.10 -0.28 0.40
C TRP A 86 -21.78 -0.34 1.78
N ALA A 87 -22.14 0.81 2.35
CA ALA A 87 -22.82 0.87 3.65
C ALA A 87 -24.14 0.09 3.63
N LYS A 88 -24.93 0.26 2.56
CA LYS A 88 -26.20 -0.48 2.38
C LYS A 88 -26.00 -1.98 2.21
N GLN A 89 -24.95 -2.40 1.50
CA GLN A 89 -24.72 -3.81 1.19
C GLN A 89 -23.99 -4.58 2.30
N THR A 90 -23.20 -3.89 3.12
CA THR A 90 -22.30 -4.53 4.10
C THR A 90 -22.60 -4.09 5.52
N LEU A 91 -22.54 -2.78 5.80
CA LEU A 91 -22.69 -2.26 7.16
C LEU A 91 -24.08 -2.53 7.73
N VAL A 92 -25.12 -2.15 6.98
CA VAL A 92 -26.53 -2.30 7.40
C VAL A 92 -26.87 -3.76 7.71
N PRO A 93 -26.67 -4.73 6.79
CA PRO A 93 -27.00 -6.12 7.08
C PRO A 93 -26.05 -6.77 8.10
N GLY A 94 -24.80 -6.32 8.19
CA GLY A 94 -23.81 -6.88 9.13
C GLY A 94 -24.08 -6.50 10.59
N ILE A 95 -24.61 -5.30 10.83
CA ILE A 95 -24.99 -4.85 12.18
C ILE A 95 -26.45 -5.18 12.49
N GLY A 96 -27.34 -4.93 11.53
CA GLY A 96 -28.78 -5.12 11.68
C GLY A 96 -29.45 -4.10 12.60
N TYR A 97 -30.77 -4.05 12.51
CA TYR A 97 -31.59 -3.28 13.43
C TYR A 97 -31.66 -3.97 14.80
N ASP A 98 -31.54 -3.18 15.87
CA ASP A 98 -31.85 -3.61 17.24
C ASP A 98 -32.60 -2.50 17.96
N LYS A 99 -33.46 -2.85 18.92
CA LYS A 99 -34.17 -1.89 19.77
C LYS A 99 -33.21 -1.08 20.64
N ASP A 100 -32.08 -1.66 21.01
CA ASP A 100 -31.05 -1.01 21.81
C ASP A 100 -30.20 -0.13 20.89
N GLY A 101 -30.05 1.12 21.31
CA GLY A 101 -29.30 2.11 20.55
C GLY A 101 -27.83 1.74 20.45
N LYS A 102 -27.27 1.86 19.25
CA LYS A 102 -25.84 1.59 19.00
C LYS A 102 -25.06 2.89 18.80
N LEU A 103 -23.74 2.82 18.96
CA LEU A 103 -22.82 3.90 18.62
C LEU A 103 -21.82 3.40 17.58
N VAL A 104 -21.80 4.04 16.41
CA VAL A 104 -20.84 3.73 15.34
C VAL A 104 -19.74 4.77 15.38
N PHE A 105 -18.52 4.32 15.63
CA PHE A 105 -17.32 5.15 15.54
C PHE A 105 -16.85 5.18 14.09
N VAL A 106 -16.68 6.37 13.53
CA VAL A 106 -16.23 6.56 12.15
C VAL A 106 -15.13 7.60 12.06
N ASP A 107 -14.29 7.47 11.04
CA ASP A 107 -13.29 8.47 10.71
C ASP A 107 -13.93 9.82 10.33
N ASN A 108 -13.11 10.87 10.27
CA ASN A 108 -13.57 12.17 9.79
C ASN A 108 -13.40 12.35 8.27
N VAL A 109 -13.82 11.36 7.47
CA VAL A 109 -13.77 11.45 6.00
C VAL A 109 -15.07 11.99 5.41
N GLY A 110 -14.98 12.63 4.23
CA GLY A 110 -16.07 13.43 3.63
C GLY A 110 -17.44 12.74 3.58
N PHE A 111 -17.50 11.49 3.11
CA PHE A 111 -18.72 10.68 3.09
C PHE A 111 -19.37 10.51 4.48
N GLN A 112 -18.55 10.25 5.50
CA GLN A 112 -19.00 9.99 6.85
C GLN A 112 -19.52 11.26 7.55
N GLN A 113 -19.18 12.45 7.04
CA GLN A 113 -19.74 13.72 7.51
C GLN A 113 -21.14 13.99 6.95
N ARG A 114 -21.60 13.22 5.95
CA ARG A 114 -22.90 13.48 5.29
C ARG A 114 -24.06 13.06 6.18
N LYS A 115 -25.08 13.91 6.25
CA LYS A 115 -26.37 13.60 6.90
C LYS A 115 -27.02 12.35 6.34
N THR A 116 -26.87 12.08 5.04
CA THR A 116 -27.41 10.87 4.42
C THR A 116 -26.84 9.60 5.05
N PHE A 117 -25.55 9.57 5.38
CA PHE A 117 -24.95 8.45 6.09
C PHE A 117 -25.48 8.33 7.52
N HIS A 118 -25.50 9.44 8.26
CA HIS A 118 -25.95 9.48 9.66
C HIS A 118 -27.42 9.06 9.79
N ASP A 119 -28.29 9.65 8.98
CA ASP A 119 -29.73 9.49 9.11
C ASP A 119 -30.20 8.23 8.39
N GLN A 120 -29.85 8.07 7.11
CA GLN A 120 -30.40 6.97 6.30
C GLN A 120 -29.72 5.65 6.61
N ALA A 121 -28.39 5.58 6.67
CA ALA A 121 -27.69 4.31 6.87
C ALA A 121 -27.54 3.92 8.34
N CYS A 122 -27.28 4.88 9.24
CA CYS A 122 -27.03 4.56 10.65
C CYS A 122 -28.30 4.65 11.51
N ARG A 123 -28.97 5.81 11.54
CA ARG A 123 -30.08 6.02 12.46
C ARG A 123 -31.30 5.17 12.11
N ASN A 124 -31.72 5.20 10.84
CA ASN A 124 -32.97 4.58 10.42
C ASN A 124 -32.86 3.05 10.26
N GLU A 125 -31.75 2.57 9.70
CA GLU A 125 -31.62 1.16 9.31
C GLU A 125 -31.05 0.29 10.44
N ILE A 126 -30.18 0.83 11.31
CA ILE A 126 -29.50 0.04 12.36
C ILE A 126 -29.65 0.60 13.78
N ASN A 127 -30.49 1.63 13.97
CA ASN A 127 -30.71 2.32 15.25
C ASN A 127 -29.40 2.81 15.90
N ALA A 128 -28.51 3.39 15.09
CA ALA A 128 -27.21 3.85 15.57
C ALA A 128 -27.07 5.37 15.54
N SER A 129 -26.40 5.92 16.55
CA SER A 129 -25.81 7.25 16.49
C SER A 129 -24.39 7.15 15.96
N VAL A 130 -23.90 8.20 15.31
CA VAL A 130 -22.54 8.25 14.75
C VAL A 130 -21.65 9.13 15.61
N TYR A 131 -20.51 8.59 16.03
CA TYR A 131 -19.45 9.34 16.67
C TYR A 131 -18.30 9.57 15.69
N MET A 132 -18.13 10.82 15.28
CA MET A 132 -17.03 11.24 14.41
C MET A 132 -15.75 11.37 15.23
N LEU A 133 -14.70 10.66 14.85
CA LEU A 133 -13.40 10.81 15.50
C LEU A 133 -12.80 12.20 15.22
N PRO A 134 -12.14 12.84 16.19
CA PRO A 134 -11.36 14.06 15.93
C PRO A 134 -10.31 13.85 14.84
N GLU A 135 -10.08 14.88 14.04
CA GLU A 135 -9.07 14.84 12.98
C GLU A 135 -7.69 14.47 13.53
N ASN A 136 -6.99 13.61 12.81
CA ASN A 136 -5.62 13.17 13.10
C ASN A 136 -5.47 12.49 14.47
N GLN A 137 -6.52 11.85 14.99
CA GLN A 137 -6.45 11.04 16.22
C GLN A 137 -6.74 9.55 16.00
N THR A 138 -7.02 9.12 14.76
CA THR A 138 -7.32 7.73 14.39
C THR A 138 -6.29 6.74 14.97
N ASP A 139 -5.00 7.09 14.94
CA ASP A 139 -3.89 6.29 15.45
C ASP A 139 -3.88 6.10 16.98
N LYS A 140 -4.65 6.90 17.72
CA LYS A 140 -4.71 6.87 19.18
C LYS A 140 -6.02 6.35 19.74
N ILE A 141 -7.11 6.54 19.02
CA ILE A 141 -8.45 6.28 19.56
C ILE A 141 -9.26 5.26 18.77
N GLN A 142 -8.94 4.99 17.50
CA GLN A 142 -9.68 4.01 16.72
C GLN A 142 -9.20 2.60 17.11
N PRO A 143 -10.06 1.75 17.68
CA PRO A 143 -9.64 0.42 18.14
C PRO A 143 -8.99 -0.42 17.04
N VAL A 144 -9.44 -0.20 15.79
CA VAL A 144 -8.85 -0.83 14.60
C VAL A 144 -7.41 -0.38 14.38
N ASP A 145 -7.10 0.90 14.40
CA ASP A 145 -5.73 1.36 14.10
C ASP A 145 -4.77 1.31 15.30
N VAL A 146 -5.30 1.35 16.52
CA VAL A 146 -4.50 1.23 17.74
C VAL A 146 -3.97 -0.19 17.90
N GLU A 147 -4.77 -1.22 17.58
CA GLU A 147 -4.46 -2.61 17.92
C GLU A 147 -4.73 -3.62 16.79
N CYS A 148 -5.99 -3.98 16.50
CA CYS A 148 -6.29 -5.18 15.70
C CYS A 148 -5.91 -5.03 14.21
N GLY A 149 -5.99 -3.83 13.66
CA GLY A 149 -5.58 -3.49 12.31
C GLY A 149 -4.07 -3.60 12.10
N LYS A 150 -3.23 -3.40 13.14
CA LYS A 150 -1.78 -3.60 13.02
C LYS A 150 -1.45 -5.07 12.76
N MET A 151 -2.04 -5.98 13.53
CA MET A 151 -1.81 -7.41 13.37
C MET A 151 -2.32 -7.92 12.01
N MET A 152 -3.46 -7.43 11.55
CA MET A 152 -3.99 -7.78 10.24
C MET A 152 -3.11 -7.21 9.11
N LYS A 153 -2.68 -5.95 9.21
CA LYS A 153 -1.74 -5.33 8.27
C LYS A 153 -0.45 -6.13 8.17
N VAL A 154 0.15 -6.54 9.28
CA VAL A 154 1.38 -7.37 9.29
C VAL A 154 1.17 -8.70 8.55
N LYS A 155 0.05 -9.38 8.78
CA LYS A 155 -0.26 -10.66 8.09
C LYS A 155 -0.50 -10.47 6.60
N ILE A 156 -1.28 -9.45 6.22
CA ILE A 156 -1.55 -9.13 4.82
C ILE A 156 -0.25 -8.70 4.12
N GLU A 157 0.59 -7.90 4.76
CA GLU A 157 1.89 -7.47 4.23
C GLU A 157 2.81 -8.67 4.00
N ALA A 158 2.87 -9.62 4.95
CA ALA A 158 3.66 -10.83 4.79
C ALA A 158 3.16 -11.70 3.62
N GLU A 159 1.85 -11.82 3.48
CA GLU A 159 1.23 -12.61 2.40
C GLU A 159 1.37 -11.93 1.04
N MET A 160 1.16 -10.62 0.96
CA MET A 160 1.46 -9.81 -0.22
C MET A 160 2.94 -9.91 -0.59
N GLU A 161 3.83 -9.88 0.41
CA GLU A 161 5.26 -10.05 0.18
C GLU A 161 5.60 -11.44 -0.36
N ARG A 162 4.93 -12.50 0.11
CA ARG A 162 5.05 -13.85 -0.44
C ARG A 162 4.55 -13.90 -1.88
N TRP A 163 3.35 -13.40 -2.14
CA TRP A 163 2.76 -13.37 -3.48
C TRP A 163 3.63 -12.61 -4.49
N LEU A 164 4.22 -11.49 -4.06
CA LEU A 164 5.18 -10.73 -4.87
C LEU A 164 6.42 -11.57 -5.22
N GLN A 165 6.84 -12.50 -4.36
CA GLN A 165 8.00 -13.37 -4.61
C GLN A 165 7.71 -14.51 -5.59
N GLU A 166 6.44 -14.77 -5.91
CA GLU A 166 6.07 -15.82 -6.85
C GLU A 166 6.15 -15.34 -8.30
N GLY A 167 6.93 -16.06 -9.11
CA GLY A 167 6.99 -15.87 -10.56
C GLY A 167 7.34 -14.44 -11.01
N GLN A 168 6.52 -13.87 -11.89
CA GLN A 168 6.67 -12.50 -12.41
C GLN A 168 5.74 -11.49 -11.71
N ASN A 169 5.13 -11.84 -10.58
CA ASN A 169 4.10 -11.02 -9.93
C ASN A 169 4.61 -9.64 -9.54
N LEU A 170 5.86 -9.53 -9.09
CA LEU A 170 6.52 -8.22 -8.90
C LEU A 170 6.52 -7.38 -10.18
N LYS A 171 6.84 -7.96 -11.33
CA LYS A 171 6.84 -7.22 -12.60
C LYS A 171 5.43 -6.84 -13.02
N ASN A 172 4.48 -7.76 -12.89
CA ASN A 172 3.08 -7.58 -13.25
C ASN A 172 2.37 -6.51 -12.40
N ASP A 173 2.60 -6.51 -11.08
CA ASP A 173 2.11 -5.48 -10.15
C ASP A 173 2.68 -4.08 -10.51
N MET A 174 3.96 -4.05 -10.88
CA MET A 174 4.64 -2.82 -11.30
C MET A 174 4.16 -2.29 -12.65
N THR A 175 3.72 -3.15 -13.59
CA THR A 175 3.14 -2.75 -14.89
C THR A 175 1.65 -2.41 -14.80
N ASN A 176 0.85 -3.12 -14.02
CA ASN A 176 -0.58 -2.83 -13.84
C ASN A 176 -0.81 -1.48 -13.15
N SER A 177 0.14 -1.06 -12.30
CA SER A 177 0.15 0.30 -11.73
C SER A 177 0.35 1.42 -12.77
N GLN A 178 0.66 1.09 -14.04
CA GLN A 178 0.99 2.04 -15.12
C GLN A 178 -0.03 2.05 -16.26
N THR A 179 -0.63 0.92 -16.57
CA THR A 179 -1.68 0.83 -17.59
C THR A 179 -2.97 1.54 -17.16
N GLU A 180 -3.21 1.69 -15.86
CA GLU A 180 -4.32 2.49 -15.33
C GLU A 180 -4.16 4.01 -15.53
N THR A 181 -2.99 4.49 -15.98
CA THR A 181 -2.73 5.92 -16.25
C THR A 181 -3.00 6.35 -17.70
N GLU A 182 -3.19 5.43 -18.65
CA GLU A 182 -3.35 5.75 -20.07
C GLU A 182 -4.78 5.61 -20.59
N GLY A 183 -5.71 5.09 -19.77
CA GLY A 183 -7.11 4.83 -20.16
C GLY A 183 -8.14 5.91 -19.82
N SER A 184 -7.74 7.14 -19.54
CA SER A 184 -8.70 8.25 -19.33
C SER A 184 -8.19 9.54 -19.98
N LEU A 185 -8.42 9.61 -21.29
CA LEU A 185 -8.57 10.87 -22.04
C LEU A 185 -10.05 11.00 -22.42
#